data_AF-M0ZWZ1-F1
#
_entry.id   AF-M0ZWZ1-F1
#
_cell.length_a   1.000
_cell.length_b   1.000
_cell.length_c   1.000
_cell.angle_alpha   90.00
_cell.angle_beta   90.00
_cell.angle_gamma   90.00
#
_symmetry.space_group_name_H-M   'P 1'
#
loop_
_entity.id
_entity.type
_entity.pdbx_description
1 polymer ?
#
loop_
_entity_poly.entity_id
_entity_poly.type
_entity_poly.pdbx_seq_one_letter_code
_entity_poly.pdbx_strand_id
1 'polypeptide(L)'
;MYPKGEDEVRTLAKSFNLPNQDRKDSQGICFLGKIKFSEFVARHIGESEGIILEAENGDYLGNHRGFWFYTIGQRQGLRLPGGPWYVVEKDIKNNVVYVSRNYFSVDKKRRLFRVGSLKWLSGLFPKQINELQCKVRHGPSFYDCSLVMEVDQHGQEVAVVRLSGDDQGLAAGQFAAFYNGRTCIGSGIILESWDDQGYPICEKALEIARMEDKSKLGKPVKIMVKPELSVATI
;
A
#
# COMPACT_ATOMS: atom_id res chain seq x y z
N MET A 1 -17.75 30.71 -0.51
CA MET A 1 -18.48 29.66 0.22
C MET A 1 -17.46 28.59 0.59
N TYR A 2 -17.10 28.47 1.87
CA TYR A 2 -16.16 27.44 2.32
C TYR A 2 -16.81 26.06 2.13
N PRO A 3 -16.04 24.99 1.82
CA PRO A 3 -16.59 23.65 1.79
C PRO A 3 -17.14 23.32 3.18
N LYS A 4 -18.43 23.03 3.24
CA LYS A 4 -19.13 22.60 4.45
C LYS A 4 -18.55 21.25 4.89
N GLY A 5 -18.31 21.09 6.19
CA GLY A 5 -17.88 19.80 6.74
C GLY A 5 -18.96 18.72 6.53
N GLU A 6 -18.56 17.45 6.58
CA GLU A 6 -19.51 16.33 6.41
C GLU A 6 -20.70 16.43 7.38
N ASP A 7 -20.44 16.80 8.64
CA ASP A 7 -21.46 17.00 9.67
C ASP A 7 -22.44 18.14 9.33
N GLU A 8 -21.95 19.21 8.72
CA GLU A 8 -22.79 20.34 8.32
C GLU A 8 -23.67 19.94 7.13
N VAL A 9 -23.14 19.17 6.17
CA VAL A 9 -23.93 18.61 5.06
C VAL A 9 -25.04 17.69 5.59
N ARG A 10 -24.74 16.83 6.57
CA ARG A 10 -25.75 15.95 7.20
C ARG A 10 -26.81 16.75 7.96
N THR A 11 -26.42 17.81 8.65
CA THR A 11 -27.35 18.70 9.37
C THR A 11 -28.32 19.38 8.40
N LEU A 12 -27.81 19.89 7.27
CA LEU A 12 -28.64 20.50 6.23
C LEU A 12 -29.56 19.50 5.56
N ALA A 13 -29.07 18.30 5.26
CA ALA A 13 -29.90 17.24 4.68
C ALA A 13 -31.11 16.93 5.57
N LYS A 14 -30.90 16.91 6.91
CA LYS A 14 -31.96 16.76 7.90
C LYS A 14 -32.91 17.96 7.95
N SER A 15 -32.38 19.19 7.95
CA SER A 15 -33.24 20.39 7.99
C SER A 15 -34.11 20.53 6.74
N PHE A 16 -33.63 20.05 5.58
CA PHE A 16 -34.38 20.04 4.34
C PHE A 16 -35.22 18.75 4.12
N ASN A 17 -35.22 17.83 5.08
CA ASN A 17 -35.94 16.55 5.02
C ASN A 17 -35.66 15.76 3.73
N LEU A 18 -34.38 15.67 3.34
CA LEU A 18 -34.00 14.98 2.10
C LEU A 18 -34.14 13.45 2.27
N PRO A 19 -34.61 12.71 1.25
CA PRO A 19 -34.81 11.25 1.34
C PRO A 19 -33.56 10.44 1.71
N ASN A 20 -32.37 10.99 1.48
CA ASN A 20 -31.08 10.36 1.76
C ASN A 20 -30.41 10.86 3.05
N GLN A 21 -31.09 11.66 3.89
CA GLN A 21 -30.50 12.30 5.08
C GLN A 21 -29.84 11.32 6.08
N ASP A 22 -30.37 10.10 6.19
CA ASP A 22 -29.86 9.06 7.09
C ASP A 22 -29.04 7.98 6.36
N ARG A 23 -28.80 8.17 5.05
CA ARG A 23 -27.99 7.24 4.27
C ARG A 23 -26.54 7.31 4.76
N LYS A 24 -26.00 6.16 5.14
CA LYS A 24 -24.57 6.00 5.44
C LYS A 24 -23.74 6.19 4.18
N ASP A 25 -22.55 6.74 4.34
CA ASP A 25 -21.62 6.89 3.22
C ASP A 25 -21.19 5.54 2.68
N SER A 26 -20.96 5.50 1.38
CA SER A 26 -20.41 4.34 0.71
C SER A 26 -18.99 4.09 1.24
N GLN A 27 -18.73 2.86 1.66
CA GLN A 27 -17.41 2.39 2.08
C GLN A 27 -16.94 1.32 1.10
N GLY A 28 -15.66 1.30 0.77
CA GLY A 28 -15.08 0.37 -0.21
C GLY A 28 -15.19 0.86 -1.66
N ILE A 29 -15.08 -0.06 -2.62
CA ILE A 29 -15.05 0.27 -4.04
C ILE A 29 -16.44 0.70 -4.52
N CYS A 30 -16.54 1.89 -5.12
CA CYS A 30 -17.80 2.57 -5.43
C CYS A 30 -18.84 1.71 -6.18
N PHE A 31 -18.40 0.86 -7.12
CA PHE A 31 -19.31 0.05 -7.95
C PHE A 31 -19.65 -1.32 -7.33
N LEU A 32 -18.92 -1.73 -6.29
CA LEU A 32 -18.98 -3.10 -5.80
C LEU A 32 -20.16 -3.33 -4.83
N GLY A 33 -20.71 -2.25 -4.28
CA GLY A 33 -21.82 -2.31 -3.32
C GLY A 33 -21.41 -3.04 -2.04
N LYS A 34 -22.16 -4.07 -1.66
CA LYS A 34 -21.96 -4.83 -0.39
C LYS A 34 -21.04 -6.05 -0.54
N ILE A 35 -20.50 -6.31 -1.73
CA ILE A 35 -19.66 -7.49 -1.97
C ILE A 35 -18.25 -7.24 -1.41
N LYS A 36 -17.67 -8.24 -0.75
CA LYS A 36 -16.29 -8.14 -0.25
C LYS A 36 -15.31 -8.11 -1.41
N PHE A 37 -14.31 -7.23 -1.35
CA PHE A 37 -13.28 -7.13 -2.38
C PHE A 37 -12.62 -8.48 -2.71
N SER A 38 -12.27 -9.26 -1.70
CA SER A 38 -11.65 -10.59 -1.90
C SER A 38 -12.56 -11.55 -2.66
N GLU A 39 -13.88 -11.49 -2.43
CA GLU A 39 -14.85 -12.34 -3.14
C GLU A 39 -15.02 -11.89 -4.59
N PHE A 40 -15.04 -10.58 -4.82
CA PHE A 40 -15.07 -10.03 -6.17
C PHE A 40 -13.86 -10.48 -6.98
N VAL A 41 -12.66 -10.29 -6.45
CA VAL A 41 -11.41 -10.65 -7.14
C VAL A 41 -11.35 -12.15 -7.39
N ALA A 42 -11.67 -12.99 -6.38
CA ALA A 42 -11.71 -14.44 -6.56
C ALA A 42 -12.66 -14.90 -7.67
N ARG A 43 -13.81 -14.23 -7.86
CA ARG A 43 -14.74 -14.54 -8.95
C ARG A 43 -14.23 -14.20 -10.34
N HIS A 44 -13.36 -13.19 -10.47
CA HIS A 44 -12.92 -12.68 -11.78
C HIS A 44 -11.58 -13.25 -12.23
N ILE A 45 -10.63 -13.39 -11.30
CA ILE A 45 -9.27 -13.86 -11.61
C ILE A 45 -8.89 -15.14 -10.87
N GLY A 46 -9.80 -15.69 -10.06
CA GLY A 46 -9.57 -16.93 -9.33
C GLY A 46 -8.68 -16.77 -8.10
N GLU A 47 -8.21 -17.92 -7.63
CA GLU A 47 -7.27 -18.07 -6.53
C GLU A 47 -6.09 -18.89 -7.02
N SER A 48 -4.90 -18.52 -6.57
CA SER A 48 -3.68 -19.26 -6.85
C SER A 48 -2.91 -19.42 -5.57
N GLU A 49 -2.97 -20.63 -5.00
CA GLU A 49 -2.33 -20.90 -3.71
C GLU A 49 -0.82 -20.70 -3.82
N GLY A 50 -0.27 -19.93 -2.89
CA GLY A 50 1.15 -19.64 -2.76
C GLY A 50 1.59 -19.68 -1.31
N ILE A 51 2.86 -19.40 -1.03
CA ILE A 51 3.44 -19.49 0.31
C ILE A 51 3.75 -18.11 0.90
N ILE A 52 3.69 -18.02 2.22
CA ILE A 52 4.10 -16.86 2.99
C ILE A 52 5.42 -17.18 3.68
N LEU A 53 6.42 -16.33 3.48
CA LEU A 53 7.75 -16.44 4.07
C LEU A 53 8.06 -15.22 4.94
N GLU A 54 8.73 -15.42 6.09
CA GLU A 54 9.36 -14.31 6.82
C GLU A 54 10.62 -13.86 6.07
N ALA A 55 10.72 -12.56 5.79
CA ALA A 55 11.77 -12.00 4.94
C ALA A 55 13.17 -12.16 5.54
N GLU A 56 13.29 -12.09 6.87
CA GLU A 56 14.57 -12.10 7.57
C GLU A 56 15.23 -13.49 7.69
N ASN A 57 14.44 -14.55 7.87
CA ASN A 57 14.94 -15.90 8.18
C ASN A 57 14.47 -16.98 7.19
N GLY A 58 13.58 -16.64 6.24
CA GLY A 58 13.01 -17.57 5.27
C GLY A 58 12.13 -18.64 5.90
N ASP A 59 11.58 -18.38 7.08
CA ASP A 59 10.67 -19.33 7.72
C ASP A 59 9.35 -19.39 6.96
N TYR A 60 8.92 -20.61 6.65
CA TYR A 60 7.64 -20.87 6.04
C TYR A 60 6.53 -20.68 7.07
N LEU A 61 5.67 -19.68 6.86
CA LEU A 61 4.65 -19.28 7.83
C LEU A 61 3.24 -19.79 7.48
N GLY A 62 3.04 -20.30 6.27
CA GLY A 62 1.77 -20.85 5.80
C GLY A 62 1.46 -20.49 4.36
N ASN A 63 0.24 -20.76 3.93
CA ASN A 63 -0.20 -20.52 2.55
C ASN A 63 -1.11 -19.29 2.46
N HIS A 64 -1.18 -18.71 1.26
CA HIS A 64 -2.12 -17.67 0.88
C HIS A 64 -2.88 -18.05 -0.38
N ARG A 65 -4.02 -17.40 -0.64
CA ARG A 65 -4.93 -17.73 -1.75
C ARG A 65 -4.60 -17.03 -3.08
N GLY A 66 -3.45 -16.40 -3.17
CA GLY A 66 -3.04 -15.54 -4.30
C GLY A 66 -2.44 -14.22 -3.86
N PHE A 67 -1.33 -13.80 -4.48
CA PHE A 67 -0.60 -12.59 -4.06
C PHE A 67 -1.40 -11.30 -4.29
N TRP A 68 -2.38 -11.31 -5.19
CA TRP A 68 -3.25 -10.15 -5.50
C TRP A 68 -4.22 -9.78 -4.38
N PHE A 69 -4.40 -10.64 -3.38
CA PHE A 69 -5.16 -10.31 -2.17
C PHE A 69 -4.33 -9.51 -1.14
N TYR A 70 -3.07 -9.22 -1.46
CA TYR A 70 -2.12 -8.58 -0.56
C TYR A 70 -1.55 -7.29 -1.14
N THR A 71 -1.49 -6.26 -0.30
CA THR A 71 -0.85 -4.97 -0.60
C THR A 71 0.39 -4.80 0.28
N ILE A 72 1.48 -4.27 -0.26
CA ILE A 72 2.66 -3.94 0.54
C ILE A 72 2.25 -2.98 1.67
N GLY A 73 2.73 -3.23 2.89
CA GLY A 73 2.35 -2.52 4.11
C GLY A 73 1.05 -3.02 4.76
N GLN A 74 0.36 -4.00 4.18
CA GLN A 74 -0.83 -4.60 4.80
C GLN A 74 -0.48 -5.34 6.08
N ARG A 75 -1.18 -5.00 7.17
CA ARG A 75 -1.10 -5.67 8.48
C ARG A 75 -2.25 -6.67 8.71
N GLN A 76 -3.46 -6.26 8.34
CA GLN A 76 -4.67 -7.04 8.63
C GLN A 76 -4.87 -8.17 7.63
N GLY A 77 -5.55 -9.25 8.04
CA GLY A 77 -5.92 -10.35 7.14
C GLY A 77 -4.81 -11.37 6.85
N LEU A 78 -3.61 -11.22 7.41
CA LEU A 78 -2.51 -12.18 7.27
C LEU A 78 -2.74 -13.48 8.07
N ARG A 79 -3.50 -13.43 9.16
CA ARG A 79 -3.83 -14.58 10.03
C ARG A 79 -2.60 -15.33 10.57
N LEU A 80 -1.49 -14.63 10.77
CA LEU A 80 -0.26 -15.17 11.33
C LEU A 80 -0.15 -14.88 12.85
N PRO A 81 0.27 -15.86 13.67
CA PRO A 81 0.53 -15.64 15.09
C PRO A 81 1.86 -14.89 15.32
N GLY A 82 2.07 -14.35 16.52
CA GLY A 82 3.36 -13.72 16.90
C GLY A 82 3.68 -12.39 16.22
N GLY A 83 2.65 -11.67 15.78
CA GLY A 83 2.77 -10.37 15.12
C GLY A 83 3.15 -9.19 16.03
N PRO A 84 3.06 -7.94 15.52
CA PRO A 84 2.39 -7.56 14.26
C PRO A 84 3.21 -7.93 13.03
N TRP A 85 2.55 -8.51 12.02
CA TRP A 85 3.13 -8.79 10.70
C TRP A 85 2.70 -7.75 9.68
N TYR A 86 3.57 -7.46 8.73
CA TYR A 86 3.32 -6.60 7.59
C TYR A 86 3.79 -7.28 6.32
N VAL A 87 3.02 -7.16 5.23
CA VAL A 87 3.50 -7.54 3.89
C VAL A 87 4.61 -6.58 3.49
N VAL A 88 5.77 -7.11 3.14
CA VAL A 88 6.94 -6.29 2.81
C VAL A 88 7.32 -6.36 1.34
N GLU A 89 7.06 -7.49 0.69
CA GLU A 89 7.35 -7.72 -0.71
C GLU A 89 6.46 -8.82 -1.30
N LYS A 90 6.31 -8.85 -2.62
CA LYS A 90 5.60 -9.90 -3.37
C LYS A 90 6.43 -10.39 -4.54
N ASP A 91 6.69 -11.70 -4.59
CA ASP A 91 7.24 -12.34 -5.77
C ASP A 91 6.10 -12.87 -6.66
N ILE A 92 5.80 -12.11 -7.71
CA ILE A 92 4.74 -12.44 -8.67
C ILE A 92 5.09 -13.70 -9.46
N LYS A 93 6.36 -13.87 -9.83
CA LYS A 93 6.82 -14.98 -10.67
C LYS A 93 6.70 -16.31 -9.92
N ASN A 94 7.09 -16.31 -8.66
CA ASN A 94 7.10 -17.51 -7.82
C ASN A 94 5.83 -17.66 -6.96
N ASN A 95 4.89 -16.71 -6.99
CA ASN A 95 3.69 -16.68 -6.15
C ASN A 95 4.04 -16.79 -4.64
N VAL A 96 4.85 -15.85 -4.16
CA VAL A 96 5.26 -15.75 -2.75
C VAL A 96 4.92 -14.37 -2.18
N VAL A 97 4.43 -14.36 -0.95
CA VAL A 97 4.24 -13.13 -0.17
C VAL A 97 5.25 -13.12 0.96
N TYR A 98 6.10 -12.10 1.00
CA TYR A 98 7.05 -11.91 2.10
C TYR A 98 6.44 -11.02 3.17
N VAL A 99 6.65 -11.40 4.42
CA VAL A 99 6.19 -10.64 5.58
C VAL A 99 7.30 -10.39 6.58
N SER A 100 7.15 -9.36 7.40
CA SER A 100 8.07 -9.04 8.48
C SER A 100 7.37 -8.41 9.68
N ARG A 101 7.97 -8.58 10.86
CA ARG A 101 7.64 -7.85 12.10
C ARG A 101 8.43 -6.54 12.25
N ASN A 102 9.49 -6.39 11.45
CA ASN A 102 10.48 -5.32 11.49
C ASN A 102 10.24 -4.26 10.40
N TYR A 103 9.00 -4.19 9.88
CA TYR A 103 8.64 -3.31 8.76
C TYR A 103 9.01 -1.83 8.96
N PHE A 104 8.95 -1.35 10.20
CA PHE A 104 9.30 0.04 10.56
C PHE A 104 10.74 0.22 11.07
N SER A 105 11.46 -0.85 11.39
CA SER A 105 12.81 -0.75 11.96
C SER A 105 13.91 -0.74 10.91
N VAL A 106 13.62 -1.17 9.68
CA VAL A 106 14.55 -1.00 8.56
C VAL A 106 14.56 0.50 8.21
N ASP A 107 15.72 1.15 8.26
CA ASP A 107 15.94 2.58 7.93
C ASP A 107 15.71 2.86 6.44
N LYS A 108 14.48 2.64 5.98
CA LYS A 108 14.01 3.01 4.66
C LYS A 108 13.32 4.35 4.77
N LYS A 109 14.07 5.41 4.51
CA LYS A 109 13.50 6.71 4.20
C LYS A 109 12.72 6.62 2.89
N ARG A 110 11.46 6.22 2.98
CA ARG A 110 10.53 6.08 1.85
C ARG A 110 9.98 7.44 1.48
N ARG A 111 10.88 8.24 0.91
CA ARG A 111 10.66 9.62 0.50
C ARG A 111 10.94 9.85 -0.97
N LEU A 112 11.39 8.85 -1.72
CA LEU A 112 11.69 8.97 -3.16
C LEU A 112 10.95 7.86 -3.91
N PHE A 113 10.18 8.22 -4.93
CA PHE A 113 9.46 7.26 -5.76
C PHE A 113 9.21 7.80 -7.16
N ARG A 114 8.95 6.88 -8.10
CA ARG A 114 8.64 7.20 -9.49
C ARG A 114 7.15 7.16 -9.74
N VAL A 115 6.67 8.11 -10.53
CA VAL A 115 5.28 8.25 -10.92
C VAL A 115 5.20 8.32 -12.44
N GLY A 116 4.49 7.36 -13.04
CA GLY A 116 4.21 7.30 -14.46
C GLY A 116 2.76 7.64 -14.77
N SER A 117 2.38 7.57 -16.05
CA SER A 117 1.01 7.85 -16.51
C SER A 117 0.47 9.20 -15.97
N LEU A 118 1.31 10.22 -16.02
CA LEU A 118 1.01 11.55 -15.48
C LEU A 118 -0.14 12.20 -16.24
N LYS A 119 -1.07 12.80 -15.49
CA LYS A 119 -2.19 13.58 -16.01
C LYS A 119 -2.27 14.91 -15.26
N TRP A 120 -2.05 15.99 -16.01
CA TRP A 120 -2.15 17.35 -15.50
C TRP A 120 -3.52 17.95 -15.86
N LEU A 121 -4.21 18.54 -14.88
CA LEU A 121 -5.56 19.06 -15.08
C LEU A 121 -5.61 20.29 -15.99
N SER A 122 -4.53 21.09 -16.00
CA SER A 122 -4.36 22.21 -16.92
C SER A 122 -3.91 21.76 -18.33
N GLY A 123 -3.62 20.48 -18.53
CA GLY A 123 -2.96 19.96 -19.73
C GLY A 123 -1.48 20.36 -19.88
N LEU A 124 -0.95 21.16 -18.95
CA LEU A 124 0.42 21.67 -18.96
C LEU A 124 1.17 21.21 -17.71
N PHE A 125 2.46 20.94 -17.88
CA PHE A 125 3.35 20.66 -16.76
C PHE A 125 3.41 21.87 -15.79
N PRO A 126 3.35 21.66 -14.46
CA PRO A 126 3.35 22.75 -13.50
C PRO A 126 4.65 23.57 -13.57
N LYS A 127 4.51 24.91 -13.51
CA LYS A 127 5.66 25.83 -13.53
C LYS A 127 6.49 25.77 -12.24
N GLN A 128 5.87 25.38 -11.13
CA GLN A 128 6.51 25.26 -9.81
C GLN A 128 6.48 23.80 -9.39
N ILE A 129 7.68 23.21 -9.25
CA ILE A 129 7.86 21.78 -8.97
C ILE A 129 8.57 21.49 -7.66
N ASN A 130 9.06 22.52 -6.96
CA ASN A 130 9.89 22.36 -5.76
C ASN A 130 9.11 22.50 -4.44
N GLU A 131 7.87 22.98 -4.49
CA GLU A 131 7.06 23.33 -3.31
C GLU A 131 5.61 22.87 -3.50
N LEU A 132 5.46 21.62 -3.94
CA LEU A 132 4.15 21.02 -4.11
C LEU A 132 3.78 20.21 -2.87
N GLN A 133 2.49 19.94 -2.71
CA GLN A 133 2.01 18.95 -1.77
C GLN A 133 1.53 17.73 -2.53
N CYS A 134 1.70 16.54 -1.98
CA CYS A 134 1.15 15.34 -2.57
C CYS A 134 0.40 14.47 -1.57
N LYS A 135 -0.52 13.68 -2.12
CA LYS A 135 -1.13 12.53 -1.46
C LYS A 135 -0.71 11.28 -2.19
N VAL A 136 -0.19 10.31 -1.45
CA VAL A 136 0.23 9.00 -1.99
C VAL A 136 -0.82 7.90 -1.75
N ARG A 137 -1.87 8.23 -0.99
CA ARG A 137 -3.04 7.40 -0.72
C ARG A 137 -4.22 8.27 -0.29
N HIS A 138 -5.43 7.71 -0.33
CA HIS A 138 -6.61 8.39 0.19
C HIS A 138 -6.52 8.48 1.72
N GLY A 139 -6.45 9.71 2.23
CA GLY A 139 -6.32 9.99 3.66
C GLY A 139 -6.21 11.48 3.94
N PRO A 140 -6.16 11.88 5.22
CA PRO A 140 -6.07 13.28 5.61
C PRO A 140 -4.68 13.88 5.35
N SER A 141 -3.63 13.05 5.40
CA SER A 141 -2.23 13.50 5.31
C SER A 141 -1.86 14.03 3.93
N PHE A 142 -1.09 15.11 3.93
CA PHE A 142 -0.36 15.63 2.78
C PHE A 142 1.12 15.63 3.11
N TYR A 143 1.95 15.48 2.09
CA TYR A 143 3.40 15.60 2.22
C TYR A 143 3.89 16.69 1.29
N ASP A 144 4.72 17.59 1.83
CA ASP A 144 5.45 18.50 0.95
C ASP A 144 6.41 17.68 0.10
N CYS A 145 6.52 18.06 -1.16
CA CYS A 145 7.26 17.30 -2.14
C CYS A 145 7.83 18.18 -3.25
N SER A 146 8.87 17.66 -3.87
CA SER A 146 9.40 18.17 -5.13
C SER A 146 9.36 17.12 -6.22
N LEU A 147 9.30 17.56 -7.47
CA LEU A 147 9.22 16.72 -8.65
C LEU A 147 10.37 17.04 -9.60
N VAL A 148 10.96 16.00 -10.18
CA VAL A 148 11.91 16.10 -11.29
C VAL A 148 11.42 15.18 -12.41
N MET A 149 11.41 15.67 -13.64
CA MET A 149 11.04 14.85 -14.81
C MET A 149 12.24 14.07 -15.31
N GLU A 150 12.03 12.78 -15.55
CA GLU A 150 12.97 11.86 -16.18
C GLU A 150 12.29 11.16 -17.36
N VAL A 151 13.10 10.56 -18.22
CA VAL A 151 12.63 9.66 -19.27
C VAL A 151 13.09 8.26 -18.89
N ASP A 152 12.15 7.30 -18.87
CA ASP A 152 12.49 5.92 -18.55
C ASP A 152 13.21 5.21 -19.71
N GLN A 153 13.59 3.96 -19.48
CA GLN A 153 14.26 3.09 -20.47
C GLN A 153 13.41 2.82 -21.73
N HIS A 154 12.11 3.11 -21.70
CA HIS A 154 11.17 2.94 -22.81
C HIS A 154 10.82 4.27 -23.49
N GLY A 155 11.47 5.37 -23.11
CA GLY A 155 11.21 6.69 -23.68
C GLY A 155 9.96 7.40 -23.12
N GLN A 156 9.39 6.91 -22.02
CA GLN A 156 8.21 7.52 -21.41
C GLN A 156 8.59 8.54 -20.34
N GLU A 157 7.82 9.62 -20.25
CA GLU A 157 7.98 10.62 -19.20
C GLU A 157 7.55 10.06 -17.83
N VAL A 158 8.45 10.19 -16.86
CA VAL A 158 8.25 9.77 -15.47
C VAL A 158 8.61 10.94 -14.56
N ALA A 159 7.83 11.15 -13.49
CA ALA A 159 8.17 12.10 -12.44
C ALA A 159 8.83 11.37 -11.27
N VAL A 160 10.02 11.80 -10.89
CA VAL A 160 10.65 11.43 -9.62
C VAL A 160 10.15 12.39 -8.54
N VAL A 161 9.43 11.85 -7.57
CA VAL A 161 8.85 12.60 -6.46
C VAL A 161 9.70 12.41 -5.22
N ARG A 162 10.12 13.53 -4.60
CA ARG A 162 10.81 13.54 -3.32
C ARG A 162 9.93 14.16 -2.25
N LEU A 163 9.61 13.41 -1.19
CA LEU A 163 8.88 13.86 -0.01
C LEU A 163 9.83 14.51 1.00
N SER A 164 9.32 15.48 1.75
CA SER A 164 10.00 16.07 2.92
C SER A 164 9.98 15.15 4.15
N GLY A 165 9.04 14.22 4.22
CA GLY A 165 8.92 13.19 5.27
C GLY A 165 8.90 11.77 4.70
N ASP A 166 8.80 10.77 5.59
CA ASP A 166 8.74 9.36 5.22
C ASP A 166 7.29 8.85 5.23
N ASP A 167 6.84 8.20 4.15
CA ASP A 167 5.57 7.46 4.14
C ASP A 167 5.80 6.00 3.74
N GLN A 168 5.38 5.09 4.60
CA GLN A 168 5.48 3.64 4.35
C GLN A 168 4.42 3.12 3.37
N GLY A 169 3.39 3.91 3.07
CA GLY A 169 2.29 3.59 2.16
C GLY A 169 2.55 3.89 0.69
N LEU A 170 3.80 4.08 0.26
CA LEU A 170 4.16 4.15 -1.16
C LEU A 170 4.00 2.77 -1.81
N ALA A 171 2.81 2.49 -2.33
CA ALA A 171 2.51 1.22 -2.98
C ALA A 171 2.38 1.39 -4.50
N ALA A 172 3.10 0.57 -5.26
CA ALA A 172 2.98 0.47 -6.70
C ALA A 172 1.50 0.27 -7.12
N GLY A 173 1.08 0.99 -8.16
CA GLY A 173 -0.29 1.00 -8.65
C GLY A 173 -1.24 1.95 -7.92
N GLN A 174 -0.85 2.51 -6.77
CA GLN A 174 -1.60 3.63 -6.16
C GLN A 174 -1.35 4.94 -6.89
N PHE A 175 -2.21 5.92 -6.67
CA PHE A 175 -2.06 7.24 -7.25
C PHE A 175 -1.29 8.18 -6.33
N ALA A 176 -0.35 8.91 -6.91
CA ALA A 176 0.17 10.14 -6.34
C ALA A 176 -0.62 11.32 -6.93
N ALA A 177 -1.33 12.06 -6.09
CA ALA A 177 -2.04 13.28 -6.47
C ALA A 177 -1.26 14.51 -6.00
N PHE A 178 -1.04 15.47 -6.90
CA PHE A 178 -0.24 16.67 -6.65
C PHE A 178 -1.12 17.90 -6.48
N TYR A 179 -0.71 18.77 -5.56
CA TYR A 179 -1.43 19.96 -5.13
C TYR A 179 -0.49 21.16 -5.05
N ASN A 180 -1.01 22.32 -5.44
CA ASN A 180 -0.43 23.62 -5.11
C ASN A 180 -1.40 24.34 -4.17
N GLY A 181 -1.06 24.39 -2.89
CA GLY A 181 -1.97 24.81 -1.82
C GLY A 181 -3.25 23.98 -1.83
N ARG A 182 -4.39 24.62 -2.12
CA ARG A 182 -5.71 23.95 -2.13
C ARG A 182 -6.10 23.38 -3.49
N THR A 183 -5.32 23.63 -4.53
CA THR A 183 -5.64 23.26 -5.92
C THR A 183 -4.98 21.94 -6.27
N CYS A 184 -5.77 20.93 -6.62
CA CYS A 184 -5.24 19.72 -7.28
C CYS A 184 -4.75 20.13 -8.67
N ILE A 185 -3.50 19.82 -9.02
CA ILE A 185 -2.89 20.20 -10.30
C ILE A 185 -2.74 18.99 -11.24
N GLY A 186 -2.73 17.78 -10.70
CA GLY A 186 -2.59 16.56 -11.49
C GLY A 186 -2.34 15.34 -10.63
N SER A 187 -2.11 14.22 -11.29
CA SER A 187 -1.83 12.94 -10.64
C SER A 187 -1.05 12.01 -11.57
N GLY A 188 -0.47 10.96 -11.01
CA GLY A 188 -0.02 9.80 -11.78
C GLY A 188 -0.02 8.53 -10.94
N ILE A 189 0.40 7.43 -11.55
CA ILE A 189 0.45 6.12 -10.93
C ILE A 189 1.86 5.90 -10.38
N ILE A 190 1.97 5.57 -9.09
CA ILE A 190 3.22 5.17 -8.46
C ILE A 190 3.68 3.89 -9.15
N LEU A 191 4.84 3.94 -9.80
CA LEU A 191 5.43 2.80 -10.48
C LEU A 191 6.11 1.90 -9.44
N GLU A 192 7.14 2.45 -8.79
CA GLU A 192 7.93 1.77 -7.76
C GLU A 192 8.47 2.81 -6.75
N SER A 193 8.64 2.40 -5.49
CA SER A 193 9.33 3.20 -4.46
C SER A 193 10.83 2.94 -4.56
N TRP A 194 11.65 3.98 -4.75
CA TRP A 194 13.07 3.80 -5.01
C TRP A 194 13.86 3.56 -3.73
N ASP A 195 14.08 2.28 -3.43
CA ASP A 195 15.41 1.70 -3.37
C ASP A 195 15.41 0.44 -4.24
N ASP A 196 16.26 0.36 -5.28
CA ASP A 196 16.32 -0.80 -6.20
C ASP A 196 16.63 -2.14 -5.50
N GLN A 197 16.85 -2.11 -4.20
CA GLN A 197 17.17 -3.27 -3.36
C GLN A 197 15.94 -3.96 -2.80
N GLY A 198 14.72 -3.37 -2.90
CA GLY A 198 13.50 -3.97 -2.33
C GLY A 198 13.62 -4.17 -0.82
N TYR A 199 12.59 -4.69 -0.15
CA TYR A 199 12.78 -5.08 1.26
C TYR A 199 13.87 -6.17 1.31
N PRO A 200 14.87 -6.10 2.20
CA PRO A 200 15.92 -7.10 2.24
C PRO A 200 15.32 -8.47 2.59
N ILE A 201 15.43 -9.40 1.64
CA ILE A 201 14.98 -10.78 1.79
C ILE A 201 16.23 -11.64 1.90
N CYS A 202 16.30 -12.50 2.91
CA CYS A 202 17.45 -13.38 3.07
C CYS A 202 17.53 -14.42 1.95
N GLU A 203 18.75 -14.87 1.61
CA GLU A 203 18.95 -15.80 0.48
C GLU A 203 18.14 -17.09 0.66
N LYS A 204 18.04 -17.62 1.88
CA LYS A 204 17.21 -18.80 2.18
C LYS A 204 15.76 -18.61 1.74
N ALA A 205 15.17 -17.43 1.97
CA ALA A 205 13.80 -17.16 1.55
C ALA A 205 13.67 -17.08 0.02
N LEU A 206 14.67 -16.51 -0.66
CA LEU A 206 14.73 -16.44 -2.13
C LEU A 206 14.91 -17.83 -2.75
N GLU A 207 15.75 -18.69 -2.18
CA GLU A 207 15.94 -20.07 -2.58
C GLU A 207 14.63 -20.86 -2.44
N ILE A 208 13.95 -20.74 -1.29
CA ILE A 208 12.65 -21.37 -1.06
C ILE A 208 11.60 -20.86 -2.06
N ALA A 209 11.60 -19.56 -2.36
CA ALA A 209 10.68 -19.00 -3.33
C ALA A 209 10.84 -19.63 -4.72
N ARG A 210 12.09 -19.87 -5.14
CA ARG A 210 12.46 -20.48 -6.44
C ARG A 210 12.26 -22.00 -6.50
N MET A 211 11.94 -22.67 -5.39
CA MET A 211 11.67 -24.11 -5.41
C MET A 211 10.47 -24.44 -6.31
N GLU A 212 10.66 -25.38 -7.24
CA GLU A 212 9.59 -25.88 -8.11
C GLU A 212 8.51 -26.63 -7.31
N ASP A 213 8.94 -27.46 -6.35
CA ASP A 213 8.04 -28.26 -5.51
C ASP A 213 8.03 -27.77 -4.05
N LYS A 214 7.09 -26.86 -3.77
CA LYS A 214 6.89 -26.25 -2.45
C LYS A 214 6.19 -27.17 -1.45
N SER A 215 5.65 -28.32 -1.89
CA SER A 215 5.03 -29.30 -0.98
C SER A 215 6.04 -29.90 0.01
N LYS A 216 7.33 -29.83 -0.33
CA LYS A 216 8.45 -30.33 0.48
C LYS A 216 8.80 -29.47 1.69
N LEU A 217 8.23 -28.28 1.83
CA LEU A 217 8.52 -27.36 2.95
C LEU A 217 8.01 -27.87 4.31
N GLY A 218 7.18 -28.92 4.32
CA GLY A 218 6.68 -29.51 5.55
C GLY A 218 5.64 -28.63 6.24
N LYS A 219 5.70 -28.53 7.56
CA LYS A 219 4.72 -27.78 8.35
C LYS A 219 5.16 -26.32 8.56
N PRO A 220 4.22 -25.37 8.56
CA PRO A 220 4.53 -23.98 8.91
C PRO A 220 5.18 -23.86 10.28
N VAL A 221 6.17 -22.98 10.38
CA VAL A 221 6.85 -22.65 11.62
C VAL A 221 5.82 -22.04 12.59
N LYS A 222 5.71 -22.64 13.78
CA LYS A 222 4.86 -22.12 14.85
C LYS A 222 5.62 -21.05 15.63
N ILE A 223 5.25 -19.79 15.42
CA ILE A 223 5.82 -18.68 16.18
C ILE A 223 5.14 -18.64 17.54
N MET A 224 5.90 -19.01 18.58
CA MET A 224 5.43 -18.92 19.96
C MET A 224 5.49 -17.46 20.42
N VAL A 225 4.34 -16.90 20.82
CA VAL A 225 4.31 -15.63 21.53
C VAL A 225 4.86 -15.90 22.93
N LYS A 226 6.04 -15.37 23.27
CA LYS A 226 6.48 -15.38 24.67
C LYS A 226 5.47 -14.54 25.46
N PRO A 227 4.86 -15.05 26.54
CA PRO A 227 4.02 -14.23 27.40
C PRO A 227 4.87 -13.06 27.90
N GLU A 228 4.32 -11.85 27.83
CA GLU A 228 4.94 -10.65 28.39
C GLU A 228 5.31 -10.95 29.85
N LEU A 229 6.58 -10.77 30.18
CA LEU A 229 7.01 -10.76 31.57
C LEU A 229 6.24 -9.62 32.23
N SER A 230 5.26 -9.98 33.06
CA SER A 230 4.60 -9.07 33.97
C SER A 230 5.69 -8.33 34.75
N VAL A 231 5.91 -7.06 34.41
CA VAL A 231 6.71 -6.17 35.22
C VAL A 231 5.95 -6.06 36.54
N ALA A 232 6.40 -6.81 37.54
CA ALA A 232 5.89 -6.70 38.90
C ALA A 232 6.16 -5.26 39.33
N THR A 233 5.09 -4.46 39.42
CA THR A 233 5.12 -3.19 40.13
C THR A 233 5.33 -3.50 41.60
N ILE A 234 6.51 -3.15 42.13
CA ILE A 234 6.75 -2.96 43.56
C ILE A 234 6.63 -1.46 43.81
#